data_AF-A0A151BXJ7-F1
#
_entry.id   AF-A0A151BXJ7-F1
#
_cell.length_a   1.000
_cell.length_b   1.000
_cell.length_c   1.000
_cell.angle_alpha   90.00
_cell.angle_beta   90.00
_cell.angle_gamma   90.00
#
_symmetry.space_group_name_H-M   'P 1'
#
loop_
_entity.id
_entity.type
_entity.pdbx_description
1 polymer ?
#
loop_
_entity_poly.entity_id
_entity_poly.type
_entity_poly.pdbx_seq_one_letter_code
_entity_poly.pdbx_strand_id
1 'polypeptide(L)'
;MSIDVEELLRETPAPPMSLSPASVLGAAKQDVVRRRRRFAGLATAGVAAAAAVAITVGVVGGSQSTPRPIPGDTPTQSIDTNPRDQIKQSFFSNSNGLPVGQVRSSAIPVSSVGSDGDEMTPETVYAVSTLDGVLRLSRVEGTRQVLLPLVAKLAGGGSMTTDRQQSLVVRPLPADVRVAYEVFGDGGFSDGGGLTMPDGSKAGVFWIGTTVPASDAGFAWWRTTSGHLASSTGESAKTVTLSAGDRKATYWEFTKNGYCGFDEGTGGSATGMTDGQCPTNLSAADDQAEWTQTVDGPISKLHGVPAPDVTNPMLVSATIPGTSRVVLWGLGTLAPGSGAGSDAPFSKVTWTGPDEKVQAWNAPPA
;
A
#
# COMPACT_ATOMS: atom_id res chain seq x y z
N MET A 1 11.33 -66.05 17.56
CA MET A 1 11.96 -65.22 18.61
C MET A 1 13.14 -64.47 18.00
N SER A 2 12.99 -63.18 17.74
CA SER A 2 13.97 -62.15 18.05
C SER A 2 13.25 -60.81 17.84
N ILE A 3 13.16 -60.05 18.93
CA ILE A 3 12.45 -58.79 19.05
C ILE A 3 13.31 -57.70 18.38
N ASP A 4 12.73 -56.93 17.47
CA ASP A 4 13.36 -55.71 16.94
C ASP A 4 13.20 -54.57 17.97
N VAL A 5 14.31 -53.91 18.24
CA VAL A 5 14.53 -53.02 19.40
C VAL A 5 13.89 -51.62 19.23
N GLU A 6 13.20 -51.36 18.12
CA GLU A 6 12.55 -50.06 17.88
C GLU A 6 11.21 -49.89 18.59
N GLU A 7 10.60 -50.97 19.09
CA GLU A 7 9.29 -50.90 19.77
C GLU A 7 9.38 -50.59 21.29
N LEU A 8 10.59 -50.34 21.83
CA LEU A 8 10.82 -50.08 23.26
C LEU A 8 11.12 -48.61 23.61
N LEU A 9 10.96 -47.67 22.67
CA LEU A 9 11.13 -46.22 22.91
C LEU A 9 9.82 -45.43 22.94
N ARG A 10 8.66 -46.12 22.98
CA ARG A 10 7.34 -45.46 23.04
C ARG A 10 6.82 -45.10 24.43
N GLU A 11 7.56 -45.38 25.51
CA GLU A 11 7.10 -45.03 26.86
C GLU A 11 8.22 -44.47 27.74
N THR A 12 8.46 -43.16 27.64
CA THR A 12 8.87 -42.33 28.79
C THR A 12 8.60 -40.84 28.49
N PRO A 13 7.83 -40.13 29.33
CA PRO A 13 7.49 -38.73 29.12
C PRO A 13 8.66 -37.80 29.52
N ALA A 14 9.04 -36.88 28.63
CA ALA A 14 10.00 -35.83 28.95
C ALA A 14 9.38 -34.75 29.86
N PRO A 15 10.09 -34.25 30.89
CA PRO A 15 9.57 -33.23 31.81
C PRO A 15 9.45 -31.84 31.15
N PRO A 16 8.53 -30.97 31.60
CA PRO A 16 8.32 -29.65 31.02
C PRO A 16 9.41 -28.66 31.45
N MET A 17 10.21 -28.16 30.51
CA MET A 17 11.05 -26.98 30.74
C MET A 17 10.20 -25.71 30.53
N SER A 18 9.58 -25.23 31.60
CA SER A 18 8.99 -23.89 31.66
C SER A 18 10.09 -22.85 31.96
N LEU A 19 10.45 -22.02 30.98
CA LEU A 19 11.18 -20.78 31.26
C LEU A 19 10.17 -19.66 31.47
N SER A 20 10.11 -19.13 32.70
CA SER A 20 9.30 -17.95 33.01
C SER A 20 10.02 -16.68 32.53
N PRO A 21 9.31 -15.68 31.94
CA PRO A 21 9.93 -14.43 31.49
C PRO A 21 10.42 -13.49 32.63
N ALA A 22 10.35 -13.92 33.88
CA ALA A 22 10.69 -13.08 35.04
C ALA A 22 12.17 -13.13 35.46
N SER A 23 13.01 -13.94 34.80
CA SER A 23 14.35 -14.27 35.30
C SER A 23 15.53 -13.76 34.45
N VAL A 24 15.31 -12.97 33.39
CA VAL A 24 16.39 -12.50 32.48
C VAL A 24 16.57 -10.97 32.43
N LEU A 25 15.81 -10.19 33.22
CA LEU A 25 16.01 -8.72 33.35
C LEU A 25 16.28 -8.25 34.79
N GLY A 26 16.49 -9.16 35.73
CA GLY A 26 16.64 -8.87 37.16
C GLY A 26 18.07 -8.78 37.73
N ALA A 27 19.12 -8.91 36.90
CA ALA A 27 20.50 -9.07 37.40
C ALA A 27 21.50 -7.96 37.00
N ALA A 28 21.05 -6.85 36.40
CA ALA A 28 21.95 -5.74 36.06
C ALA A 28 21.24 -4.38 36.07
N LYS A 29 20.93 -3.85 37.26
CA LYS A 29 20.82 -2.40 37.61
C LYS A 29 20.19 -2.11 38.99
N GLN A 30 20.35 -3.00 39.98
CA GLN A 30 20.15 -2.65 41.39
C GLN A 30 21.51 -2.44 42.05
N ASP A 31 22.20 -1.34 41.71
CA ASP A 31 23.37 -0.93 42.49
C ASP A 31 23.73 0.56 42.35
N VAL A 32 22.75 1.46 42.24
CA VAL A 32 22.99 2.91 42.42
C VAL A 32 21.75 3.64 42.98
N VAL A 33 21.08 3.14 44.01
CA VAL A 33 20.11 3.98 44.78
C VAL A 33 20.09 3.60 46.26
N ARG A 34 21.23 3.73 46.94
CA ARG A 34 21.27 3.88 48.41
C ARG A 34 22.44 4.77 48.82
N ARG A 35 22.25 6.08 48.73
CA ARG A 35 22.83 7.05 49.68
C ARG A 35 22.17 8.42 49.53
N ARG A 36 21.67 8.93 50.66
CA ARG A 36 21.23 10.30 50.96
C ARG A 36 19.80 10.70 50.56
N ARG A 37 18.84 10.28 51.39
CA ARG A 37 17.77 11.18 51.87
C ARG A 37 18.26 11.87 53.14
N ARG A 38 18.20 13.20 53.22
CA ARG A 38 17.79 14.05 54.37
C ARG A 38 18.15 15.53 54.11
N PHE A 39 17.40 16.40 54.79
CA PHE A 39 17.22 17.87 54.63
C PHE A 39 16.20 18.22 53.53
N ALA A 40 14.91 18.44 53.79
CA ALA A 40 14.21 19.39 54.67
C ALA A 40 14.24 20.84 54.15
N GLY A 41 13.04 21.40 53.93
CA GLY A 41 12.71 22.80 54.22
C GLY A 41 12.68 23.79 53.04
N LEU A 42 11.46 24.22 52.70
CA LEU A 42 11.01 25.62 52.54
C LEU A 42 11.73 26.60 51.57
N ALA A 43 10.87 27.23 50.75
CA ALA A 43 10.78 28.67 50.48
C ALA A 43 11.02 29.17 49.02
N THR A 44 9.98 29.86 48.53
CA THR A 44 9.99 31.13 47.78
C THR A 44 10.60 31.25 46.38
N ALA A 45 9.70 31.59 45.45
CA ALA A 45 9.75 32.73 44.51
C ALA A 45 10.99 32.98 43.61
N GLY A 46 10.68 33.18 42.32
CA GLY A 46 11.19 34.34 41.58
C GLY A 46 12.30 34.11 40.55
N VAL A 47 11.93 34.43 39.31
CA VAL A 47 12.72 35.19 38.30
C VAL A 47 13.96 34.54 37.66
N ALA A 48 13.90 34.56 36.32
CA ALA A 48 14.93 34.65 35.28
C ALA A 48 16.42 34.49 35.63
N ALA A 49 17.16 33.78 34.78
CA ALA A 49 18.22 34.38 33.95
C ALA A 49 18.91 33.32 33.09
N ALA A 50 19.21 33.72 31.86
CA ALA A 50 20.20 33.10 31.00
C ALA A 50 21.60 33.17 31.63
N ALA A 51 22.38 32.10 31.49
CA ALA A 51 23.82 32.18 31.58
C ALA A 51 24.44 31.05 30.74
N ALA A 52 25.02 31.46 29.62
CA ALA A 52 25.99 30.68 28.87
C ALA A 52 27.20 30.42 29.76
N VAL A 53 27.67 29.17 29.80
CA VAL A 53 28.99 28.85 30.34
C VAL A 53 29.75 28.11 29.26
N ALA A 54 30.64 28.85 28.60
CA ALA A 54 31.74 28.31 27.83
C ALA A 54 32.73 27.67 28.81
N ILE A 55 33.01 26.38 28.63
CA ILE A 55 34.17 25.73 29.24
C ILE A 55 35.14 25.42 28.11
N THR A 56 36.08 26.34 27.91
CA THR A 56 37.31 26.11 27.16
C THR A 56 38.32 25.42 28.09
N VAL A 57 38.55 24.14 27.86
CA VAL A 57 39.77 23.46 28.32
C VAL A 57 40.46 22.92 27.08
N GLY A 58 41.53 23.60 26.68
CA GLY A 58 42.53 23.02 25.80
C GLY A 58 43.60 22.34 26.65
N VAL A 59 44.14 21.21 26.16
CA VAL A 59 45.57 21.05 25.81
C VAL A 59 45.89 19.56 25.50
N VAL A 60 46.68 19.39 24.43
CA VAL A 60 47.42 18.22 23.89
C VAL A 60 46.72 17.19 22.98
N GLY A 61 46.81 17.44 21.66
CA GLY A 61 47.69 16.66 20.78
C GLY A 61 47.33 15.20 20.51
N GLY A 62 46.40 14.99 19.57
CA GLY A 62 46.23 13.74 18.85
C GLY A 62 45.54 14.03 17.52
N SER A 63 46.17 13.68 16.41
CA SER A 63 45.81 14.01 15.04
C SER A 63 44.33 13.79 14.73
N GLN A 64 43.52 14.86 14.78
CA GLN A 64 42.15 14.84 14.27
C GLN A 64 42.20 14.98 12.76
N SER A 65 41.87 13.90 12.06
CA SER A 65 41.40 13.95 10.68
C SER A 65 40.20 14.89 10.65
N THR A 66 40.32 16.00 9.93
CA THR A 66 39.20 16.89 9.63
C THR A 66 38.07 16.08 8.99
N PRO A 67 36.82 16.15 9.50
CA PRO A 67 35.68 15.75 8.69
C PRO A 67 35.68 16.67 7.49
N ARG A 68 35.85 16.10 6.29
CA ARG A 68 35.59 16.84 5.05
C ARG A 68 34.16 17.40 5.15
N PRO A 69 33.91 18.65 4.72
CA PRO A 69 32.55 19.10 4.50
C PRO A 69 31.94 18.15 3.48
N ILE A 70 30.84 17.49 3.83
CA ILE A 70 29.99 16.84 2.83
C ILE A 70 29.57 17.97 1.89
N PRO A 71 29.87 17.91 0.59
CA PRO A 71 29.35 18.87 -0.37
C PRO A 71 27.82 18.85 -0.24
N GLY A 72 27.27 19.98 0.18
CA GLY A 72 25.83 20.22 0.22
C GLY A 72 25.34 20.36 -1.21
N ASP A 73 25.05 19.23 -1.84
CA ASP A 73 24.21 19.11 -3.02
C ASP A 73 23.36 17.85 -2.82
N THR A 74 22.44 17.93 -1.86
CA THR A 74 21.28 17.05 -1.92
C THR A 74 20.35 17.72 -2.92
N PRO A 75 19.98 17.09 -4.05
CA PRO A 75 18.83 17.58 -4.75
C PRO A 75 17.67 17.38 -3.77
N THR A 76 17.16 18.48 -3.21
CA THR A 76 15.74 18.57 -2.91
C THR A 76 15.03 18.28 -4.23
N GLN A 77 14.85 16.99 -4.53
CA GLN A 77 13.79 16.60 -5.42
C GLN A 77 12.53 17.05 -4.70
N SER A 78 12.01 18.20 -5.15
CA SER A 78 10.59 18.45 -5.04
C SER A 78 9.92 17.15 -5.45
N ILE A 79 9.07 16.62 -4.58
CA ILE A 79 8.17 15.52 -4.92
C ILE A 79 7.25 16.12 -5.97
N ASP A 80 7.71 16.13 -7.22
CA ASP A 80 6.91 16.44 -8.38
C ASP A 80 6.04 15.21 -8.54
N THR A 81 4.82 15.33 -8.01
CA THR A 81 3.82 14.26 -7.89
C THR A 81 3.25 13.94 -9.26
N ASN A 82 4.08 13.44 -10.17
CA ASN A 82 3.58 12.72 -11.33
C ASN A 82 3.45 11.25 -10.94
N PRO A 83 2.22 10.69 -10.86
CA PRO A 83 2.00 9.28 -10.52
C PRO A 83 2.79 8.33 -11.43
N ARG A 84 3.08 8.77 -12.67
CA ARG A 84 3.88 8.03 -13.65
C ARG A 84 5.34 7.81 -13.23
N ASP A 85 5.92 8.68 -12.40
CA ASP A 85 7.32 8.57 -11.96
C ASP A 85 7.50 7.74 -10.67
N GLN A 86 6.45 7.58 -9.84
CA GLN A 86 6.50 6.75 -8.63
C GLN A 86 6.67 5.25 -8.93
N ILE A 87 6.21 4.79 -10.10
CA ILE A 87 6.15 3.36 -10.47
C ILE A 87 7.52 2.75 -10.80
N LYS A 88 8.55 3.60 -10.95
CA LYS A 88 9.94 3.16 -11.12
C LYS A 88 10.68 3.01 -9.79
N GLN A 89 10.10 3.47 -8.67
CA GLN A 89 10.70 3.35 -7.34
C GLN A 89 10.23 2.06 -6.65
N SER A 90 11.09 1.52 -5.78
CA SER A 90 10.70 0.37 -4.95
C SER A 90 9.65 0.83 -3.94
N PHE A 91 8.59 0.06 -3.69
CA PHE A 91 7.63 0.40 -2.62
C PHE A 91 8.32 0.65 -1.26
N PHE A 92 9.46 0.00 -1.03
CA PHE A 92 10.30 0.16 0.17
C PHE A 92 11.33 1.30 0.10
N SER A 93 11.45 2.03 -1.01
CA SER A 93 12.34 3.21 -1.07
C SER A 93 11.73 4.48 -0.49
N ASN A 94 10.44 4.47 -0.15
CA ASN A 94 9.75 5.59 0.51
C ASN A 94 10.27 5.89 1.93
N SER A 95 11.18 5.06 2.47
CA SER A 95 11.85 5.28 3.76
C SER A 95 13.22 5.95 3.64
N ASN A 96 13.65 6.42 2.46
CA ASN A 96 14.99 7.00 2.26
C ASN A 96 15.25 8.17 3.23
N GLY A 97 16.21 7.98 4.15
CA GLY A 97 16.59 8.94 5.18
C GLY A 97 15.86 8.81 6.52
N LEU A 98 14.86 7.93 6.63
CA LEU A 98 14.19 7.62 7.90
C LEU A 98 14.88 6.45 8.64
N PRO A 99 14.78 6.40 9.98
CA PRO A 99 15.19 5.22 10.74
C PRO A 99 14.46 3.94 10.31
N VAL A 100 15.11 2.79 10.52
CA VAL A 100 14.51 1.46 10.32
C VAL A 100 13.19 1.36 11.09
N GLY A 101 12.18 0.74 10.49
CA GLY A 101 10.84 0.62 11.08
C GLY A 101 9.93 1.83 10.85
N GLN A 102 10.38 2.88 10.15
CA GLN A 102 9.61 4.11 9.96
C GLN A 102 9.20 4.37 8.52
N VAL A 103 8.09 5.06 8.35
CA VAL A 103 7.52 5.51 7.08
C VAL A 103 6.93 6.91 7.23
N ARG A 104 7.01 7.72 6.18
CA ARG A 104 6.40 9.05 6.14
C ARG A 104 5.13 8.98 5.28
N SER A 105 4.01 9.44 5.84
CA SER A 105 2.80 9.67 5.05
C SER A 105 2.93 10.96 4.25
N SER A 106 2.33 10.97 3.06
CA SER A 106 2.10 12.18 2.30
C SER A 106 1.00 13.04 2.93
N ALA A 107 0.99 14.34 2.61
CA ALA A 107 -0.17 15.18 2.87
C ALA A 107 -1.27 14.82 1.85
N ILE A 108 -2.50 14.59 2.33
CA ILE A 108 -3.67 14.26 1.52
C ILE A 108 -4.78 15.27 1.84
N PRO A 109 -5.59 15.69 0.85
CA PRO A 109 -6.80 16.45 1.11
C PRO A 109 -7.72 15.72 2.10
N VAL A 110 -8.26 16.44 3.09
CA VAL A 110 -9.26 15.91 4.02
C VAL A 110 -10.59 15.63 3.31
N SER A 111 -10.86 16.31 2.19
CA SER A 111 -12.04 16.11 1.34
C SER A 111 -11.63 15.43 0.02
N SER A 112 -12.45 14.49 -0.47
CA SER A 112 -12.21 13.78 -1.74
C SER A 112 -12.48 14.64 -2.97
N VAL A 113 -12.92 15.89 -2.79
CA VAL A 113 -13.32 16.80 -3.86
C VAL A 113 -12.26 17.88 -3.95
N GLY A 114 -11.10 17.51 -4.51
CA GLY A 114 -9.93 18.38 -4.63
C GLY A 114 -10.30 19.74 -5.22
N SER A 115 -10.41 20.72 -4.34
CA SER A 115 -10.63 22.12 -4.65
C SER A 115 -9.47 22.92 -4.07
N ASP A 116 -9.04 23.95 -4.81
CA ASP A 116 -7.98 24.84 -4.36
C ASP A 116 -8.38 25.46 -3.01
N GLY A 117 -7.76 24.99 -1.91
CA GLY A 117 -8.03 25.45 -0.55
C GLY A 117 -8.51 24.39 0.44
N ASP A 118 -8.61 23.11 0.05
CA ASP A 118 -8.92 22.02 0.98
C ASP A 118 -7.92 21.95 2.14
N GLU A 119 -8.42 21.69 3.35
CA GLU A 119 -7.57 21.38 4.50
C GLU A 119 -6.79 20.10 4.19
N MET A 120 -5.45 20.18 4.29
CA MET A 120 -4.57 19.04 4.07
C MET A 120 -4.27 18.38 5.39
N THR A 121 -4.30 17.05 5.41
CA THR A 121 -3.75 16.30 6.53
C THR A 121 -2.24 16.55 6.61
N PRO A 122 -1.67 16.78 7.79
CA PRO A 122 -0.23 17.02 7.91
C PRO A 122 0.56 15.75 7.55
N GLU A 123 1.68 15.93 6.84
CA GLU A 123 2.68 14.87 6.70
C GLU A 123 3.09 14.38 8.08
N THR A 124 3.08 13.06 8.27
CA THR A 124 3.34 12.45 9.57
C THR A 124 4.29 11.27 9.41
N VAL A 125 5.24 11.13 10.32
CA VAL A 125 6.13 9.97 10.38
C VAL A 125 5.53 8.95 11.34
N TYR A 126 5.41 7.71 10.89
CA TYR A 126 4.94 6.59 11.68
C TYR A 126 6.06 5.59 11.88
N ALA A 127 6.13 5.01 13.08
CA ALA A 127 6.93 3.84 13.39
C ALA A 127 6.01 2.62 13.49
N VAL A 128 6.43 1.50 12.88
CA VAL A 128 5.75 0.22 12.99
C VAL A 128 6.46 -0.68 13.98
N SER A 129 5.70 -1.32 14.86
CA SER A 129 6.18 -2.32 15.80
C SER A 129 5.23 -3.51 15.85
N THR A 130 5.70 -4.66 16.34
CA THR A 130 4.83 -5.80 16.63
C THR A 130 4.48 -5.79 18.10
N LEU A 131 3.18 -5.81 18.41
CA LEU A 131 2.66 -5.93 19.77
C LEU A 131 1.54 -6.95 19.79
N ASP A 132 1.62 -7.91 20.71
CA ASP A 132 0.62 -8.99 20.87
C ASP A 132 0.33 -9.75 19.56
N GLY A 133 1.37 -9.99 18.76
CA GLY A 133 1.28 -10.70 17.48
C GLY A 133 0.65 -9.89 16.34
N VAL A 134 0.48 -8.58 16.49
CA VAL A 134 -0.13 -7.70 15.47
C VAL A 134 0.78 -6.50 15.21
N LEU A 135 0.87 -6.07 13.96
CA LEU A 135 1.54 -4.83 13.59
C LEU A 135 0.78 -3.62 14.17
N ARG A 136 1.50 -2.68 14.77
CA ARG A 136 0.98 -1.47 15.41
C ARG A 136 1.71 -0.25 14.90
N LEU A 137 0.98 0.86 14.80
CA LEU A 137 1.50 2.15 14.40
C LEU A 137 1.66 3.06 15.61
N SER A 138 2.80 3.75 15.66
CA SER A 138 3.04 4.87 16.57
C SER A 138 3.38 6.12 15.78
N ARG A 139 2.79 7.26 16.14
CA ARG A 139 3.15 8.55 15.57
C ARG A 139 4.48 9.03 16.15
N VAL A 140 5.40 9.49 15.30
CA VAL A 140 6.70 10.02 15.70
C VAL A 140 6.63 11.55 15.80
N GLU A 141 6.88 12.10 16.98
CA GLU A 141 6.88 13.54 17.27
C GLU A 141 8.23 13.95 17.86
N GLY A 142 9.14 14.42 17.01
CA GLY A 142 10.52 14.69 17.40
C GLY A 142 11.19 13.40 17.88
N THR A 143 11.51 13.33 19.17
CA THR A 143 12.12 12.13 19.80
C THR A 143 11.10 11.21 20.48
N ARG A 144 9.82 11.59 20.51
CA ARG A 144 8.75 10.82 21.17
C ARG A 144 8.03 9.94 20.16
N GLN A 145 7.59 8.77 20.61
CA GLN A 145 6.68 7.90 19.87
C GLN A 145 5.38 7.76 20.66
N VAL A 146 4.25 8.01 20.00
CA VAL A 146 2.91 7.93 20.58
C VAL A 146 2.20 6.76 19.93
N LEU A 147 1.97 5.68 20.70
CA LEU A 147 1.22 4.52 20.21
C LEU A 147 -0.22 4.92 19.90
N LEU A 148 -0.66 4.66 18.67
CA LEU A 148 -2.00 4.98 18.22
C LEU A 148 -3.03 3.93 18.68
N PRO A 149 -4.28 4.34 18.97
CA PRO A 149 -5.32 3.45 19.46
C PRO A 149 -5.70 2.39 18.40
N LEU A 150 -5.84 1.14 18.83
CA LEU A 150 -6.26 0.08 17.91
C LEU A 150 -7.73 0.26 17.57
N VAL A 151 -8.04 0.32 16.27
CA VAL A 151 -9.42 0.29 15.80
C VAL A 151 -9.82 -1.16 15.53
N ALA A 152 -9.01 -1.90 14.77
CA ALA A 152 -9.28 -3.29 14.46
C ALA A 152 -7.98 -4.10 14.26
N LYS A 153 -8.05 -5.39 14.60
CA LYS A 153 -7.08 -6.40 14.15
C LYS A 153 -7.55 -6.93 12.81
N LEU A 154 -6.64 -6.98 11.84
CA LEU A 154 -6.94 -7.48 10.50
C LEU A 154 -6.34 -8.87 10.31
N ALA A 155 -6.90 -9.64 9.39
CA ALA A 155 -6.36 -10.94 9.03
C ALA A 155 -4.89 -10.80 8.57
N GLY A 156 -4.10 -11.83 8.85
CA GLY A 156 -2.68 -11.87 8.48
C GLY A 156 -1.76 -11.04 9.38
N GLY A 157 -2.20 -10.59 10.56
CA GLY A 157 -1.35 -9.89 11.53
C GLY A 157 -1.25 -8.37 11.30
N GLY A 158 -2.06 -7.81 10.40
CA GLY A 158 -2.19 -6.37 10.20
C GLY A 158 -3.13 -5.71 11.21
N SER A 159 -3.19 -4.39 11.19
CA SER A 159 -4.16 -3.62 11.98
C SER A 159 -4.63 -2.36 11.29
N MET A 160 -5.74 -1.84 11.80
CA MET A 160 -6.25 -0.52 11.48
C MET A 160 -6.18 0.37 12.72
N THR A 161 -5.83 1.63 12.50
CA THR A 161 -5.87 2.70 13.49
C THR A 161 -6.43 3.97 12.84
N THR A 162 -6.80 4.94 13.67
CA THR A 162 -7.02 6.31 13.24
C THR A 162 -5.92 7.22 13.79
N ASP A 163 -5.56 8.24 13.03
CA ASP A 163 -4.74 9.34 13.51
C ASP A 163 -5.32 10.67 13.03
N ARG A 164 -5.80 11.48 13.97
CA ARG A 164 -6.57 12.71 13.67
C ARG A 164 -7.79 12.36 12.80
N GLN A 165 -7.87 12.89 11.58
CA GLN A 165 -8.94 12.60 10.63
C GLN A 165 -8.59 11.50 9.61
N GLN A 166 -7.40 10.90 9.71
CA GLN A 166 -6.96 9.86 8.78
C GLN A 166 -7.23 8.45 9.31
N SER A 167 -7.53 7.54 8.39
CA SER A 167 -7.46 6.11 8.64
C SER A 167 -6.13 5.55 8.14
N LEU A 168 -5.52 4.70 8.95
CA LEU A 168 -4.24 4.06 8.66
C LEU A 168 -4.39 2.55 8.78
N VAL A 169 -3.93 1.83 7.77
CA VAL A 169 -3.88 0.36 7.77
C VAL A 169 -2.43 -0.08 7.64
N VAL A 170 -2.00 -1.03 8.46
CA VAL A 170 -0.68 -1.65 8.37
C VAL A 170 -0.83 -3.14 8.07
N ARG A 171 -0.11 -3.63 7.07
CA ARG A 171 -0.12 -5.04 6.63
C ARG A 171 1.31 -5.59 6.52
N PRO A 172 1.56 -6.84 6.92
CA PRO A 172 2.78 -7.53 6.50
C PRO A 172 2.79 -7.69 4.98
N LEU A 173 3.97 -7.56 4.38
CA LEU A 173 4.17 -7.70 2.94
C LEU A 173 5.36 -8.62 2.62
N PRO A 174 5.40 -9.24 1.43
CA PRO A 174 6.61 -9.92 0.95
C PRO A 174 7.80 -8.98 0.76
N ALA A 175 9.01 -9.55 0.76
CA ALA A 175 10.26 -8.79 0.67
C ALA A 175 10.49 -8.11 -0.69
N ASP A 176 9.89 -8.63 -1.76
CA ASP A 176 10.12 -8.27 -3.16
C ASP A 176 8.94 -7.50 -3.77
N VAL A 177 8.13 -6.85 -2.94
CA VAL A 177 7.03 -5.98 -3.39
C VAL A 177 7.57 -4.76 -4.13
N ARG A 178 7.05 -4.55 -5.34
CA ARG A 178 7.31 -3.36 -6.16
C ARG A 178 6.27 -2.28 -5.91
N VAL A 179 5.01 -2.67 -5.79
CA VAL A 179 3.85 -1.78 -5.61
C VAL A 179 2.83 -2.49 -4.72
N ALA A 180 2.16 -1.75 -3.84
CA ALA A 180 1.06 -2.25 -3.02
C ALA A 180 0.02 -1.17 -2.77
N TYR A 181 -1.23 -1.60 -2.59
CA TYR A 181 -2.38 -0.74 -2.29
C TYR A 181 -3.28 -1.43 -1.27
N GLU A 182 -3.97 -0.63 -0.44
CA GLU A 182 -5.08 -1.12 0.38
C GLU A 182 -6.41 -0.74 -0.27
N VAL A 183 -7.34 -1.70 -0.30
CA VAL A 183 -8.72 -1.49 -0.72
C VAL A 183 -9.56 -1.03 0.47
N PHE A 184 -10.20 0.13 0.32
CA PHE A 184 -11.18 0.68 1.24
C PHE A 184 -12.58 0.71 0.61
N GLY A 185 -13.55 0.06 1.26
CA GLY A 185 -14.95 0.03 0.83
C GLY A 185 -15.17 -0.42 -0.63
N ASP A 186 -16.21 0.11 -1.26
CA ASP A 186 -16.71 -0.32 -2.59
C ASP A 186 -15.82 0.07 -3.78
N GLY A 187 -14.58 0.53 -3.58
CA GLY A 187 -13.65 0.74 -4.70
C GLY A 187 -12.57 1.80 -4.51
N GLY A 188 -12.36 2.34 -3.30
CA GLY A 188 -11.26 3.27 -3.06
C GLY A 188 -9.95 2.51 -2.85
N PHE A 189 -8.88 2.88 -3.56
CA PHE A 189 -7.52 2.46 -3.21
C PHE A 189 -6.83 3.56 -2.45
N SER A 190 -6.02 3.15 -1.50
CA SER A 190 -5.09 4.03 -0.83
C SER A 190 -3.68 3.58 -1.18
N ASP A 191 -2.91 4.54 -1.68
CA ASP A 191 -1.46 4.44 -1.74
C ASP A 191 -0.88 4.35 -0.33
N GLY A 192 0.34 3.83 -0.26
CA GLY A 192 1.05 3.67 0.98
C GLY A 192 2.55 3.75 0.83
N GLY A 193 3.23 3.51 1.95
CA GLY A 193 4.67 3.42 2.02
C GLY A 193 5.11 2.09 2.62
N GLY A 194 6.11 1.49 1.99
CA GLY A 194 6.77 0.30 2.50
C GLY A 194 7.89 0.64 3.47
N LEU A 195 8.10 -0.24 4.45
CA LEU A 195 9.24 -0.18 5.35
C LEU A 195 9.80 -1.57 5.66
N THR A 196 11.03 -1.58 6.19
CA THR A 196 11.66 -2.77 6.77
C THR A 196 11.68 -2.63 8.28
N MET A 197 11.17 -3.62 8.99
CA MET A 197 11.21 -3.68 10.45
C MET A 197 12.59 -4.09 10.95
N PRO A 198 12.93 -3.86 12.25
CA PRO A 198 14.22 -4.24 12.81
C PRO A 198 14.57 -5.73 12.73
N ASP A 199 13.56 -6.60 12.64
CA ASP A 199 13.71 -8.05 12.46
C ASP A 199 13.90 -8.47 11.00
N GLY A 200 13.94 -7.51 10.07
CA GLY A 200 14.10 -7.72 8.63
C GLY A 200 12.78 -7.99 7.88
N SER A 201 11.66 -8.19 8.58
CA SER A 201 10.35 -8.34 7.95
C SER A 201 9.90 -7.04 7.28
N LYS A 202 8.98 -7.15 6.33
CA LYS A 202 8.44 -6.00 5.60
C LYS A 202 7.00 -5.73 5.99
N ALA A 203 6.65 -4.45 6.01
CA ALA A 203 5.29 -3.98 6.19
C ALA A 203 4.97 -2.86 5.20
N GLY A 204 3.71 -2.77 4.81
CA GLY A 204 3.12 -1.61 4.15
C GLY A 204 2.23 -0.86 5.11
N VAL A 205 2.30 0.46 5.07
CA VAL A 205 1.37 1.35 5.75
C VAL A 205 0.61 2.13 4.69
N PHE A 206 -0.72 2.07 4.74
CA PHE A 206 -1.64 2.69 3.80
C PHE A 206 -2.48 3.72 4.54
N TRP A 207 -2.78 4.85 3.90
CA TRP A 207 -3.46 5.96 4.55
C TRP A 207 -4.45 6.68 3.63
N ILE A 208 -5.63 6.98 4.18
CA ILE A 208 -6.67 7.78 3.52
C ILE A 208 -6.97 9.03 4.35
N GLY A 209 -7.26 10.14 3.68
CA GLY A 209 -7.48 11.47 4.29
C GLY A 209 -8.69 11.56 5.21
N THR A 210 -9.54 10.54 5.24
CA THR A 210 -10.78 10.48 6.01
C THR A 210 -10.81 9.32 6.98
N THR A 211 -11.63 9.45 8.01
CA THR A 211 -11.91 8.37 8.95
C THR A 211 -12.96 7.45 8.36
N VAL A 212 -12.64 6.18 8.16
CA VAL A 212 -13.56 5.17 7.65
C VAL A 212 -13.82 4.10 8.71
N PRO A 213 -15.01 3.48 8.72
CA PRO A 213 -15.29 2.33 9.58
C PRO A 213 -14.32 1.17 9.36
N ALA A 214 -14.07 0.38 10.41
CA ALA A 214 -13.24 -0.81 10.30
C ALA A 214 -13.78 -1.88 9.34
N SER A 215 -15.10 -1.89 9.11
CA SER A 215 -15.76 -2.75 8.12
C SER A 215 -15.29 -2.47 6.69
N ASP A 216 -14.77 -1.28 6.45
CA ASP A 216 -14.42 -0.81 5.11
C ASP A 216 -12.94 -1.07 4.83
N ALA A 217 -12.15 -1.51 5.81
CA ALA A 217 -10.78 -1.98 5.57
C ALA A 217 -10.81 -3.39 4.96
N GLY A 218 -10.78 -3.45 3.64
CA GLY A 218 -10.85 -4.70 2.88
C GLY A 218 -9.55 -5.50 2.97
N PHE A 219 -8.75 -5.44 1.92
CA PHE A 219 -7.49 -6.17 1.81
C PHE A 219 -6.42 -5.31 1.14
N ALA A 220 -5.16 -5.62 1.43
CA ALA A 220 -4.06 -5.13 0.62
C ALA A 220 -3.82 -6.07 -0.54
N TRP A 221 -3.52 -5.52 -1.71
CA TRP A 221 -2.90 -6.26 -2.79
C TRP A 221 -1.54 -5.67 -3.13
N TRP A 222 -0.69 -6.51 -3.69
CA TRP A 222 0.66 -6.11 -4.07
C TRP A 222 1.09 -6.84 -5.34
N ARG A 223 2.02 -6.19 -6.05
CA ARG A 223 2.76 -6.78 -7.15
C ARG A 223 4.22 -6.95 -6.76
N THR A 224 4.74 -8.15 -6.94
CA THR A 224 6.16 -8.45 -6.76
C THR A 224 7.00 -7.95 -7.94
N THR A 225 8.32 -7.89 -7.75
CA THR A 225 9.28 -7.64 -8.84
C THR A 225 9.19 -8.64 -9.99
N SER A 226 8.80 -9.89 -9.73
CA SER A 226 8.55 -10.92 -10.74
C SER A 226 7.23 -10.75 -11.49
N GLY A 227 6.40 -9.77 -11.11
CA GLY A 227 5.09 -9.50 -11.70
C GLY A 227 3.95 -10.31 -11.10
N HIS A 228 4.20 -11.12 -10.06
CA HIS A 228 3.15 -11.85 -9.36
C HIS A 228 2.24 -10.88 -8.59
N LEU A 229 0.93 -11.01 -8.79
CA LEU A 229 -0.08 -10.19 -8.11
C LEU A 229 -0.81 -11.03 -7.06
N ALA A 230 -0.77 -10.61 -5.82
CA ALA A 230 -1.36 -11.33 -4.69
C ALA A 230 -2.00 -10.37 -3.67
N SER A 231 -2.72 -10.93 -2.71
CA SER A 231 -3.47 -10.18 -1.71
C SER A 231 -3.24 -10.67 -0.28
N SER A 232 -3.55 -9.83 0.70
CA SER A 232 -3.41 -10.13 2.13
C SER A 232 -4.36 -11.23 2.61
N THR A 233 -5.33 -11.63 1.79
CA THR A 233 -6.21 -12.79 2.04
C THR A 233 -5.60 -14.11 1.54
N GLY A 234 -4.43 -14.06 0.91
CA GLY A 234 -3.74 -15.22 0.35
C GLY A 234 -4.19 -15.59 -1.06
N GLU A 235 -5.06 -14.79 -1.68
CA GLU A 235 -5.46 -15.00 -3.08
C GLU A 235 -4.42 -14.44 -4.04
N SER A 236 -4.00 -15.24 -5.02
CA SER A 236 -3.25 -14.81 -6.21
C SER A 236 -4.22 -14.40 -7.31
N ALA A 237 -3.94 -13.28 -7.97
CA ALA A 237 -4.79 -12.81 -9.04
C ALA A 237 -4.65 -13.69 -10.29
N LYS A 238 -5.76 -13.85 -11.02
CA LYS A 238 -5.70 -14.29 -12.42
C LYS A 238 -5.35 -13.08 -13.25
N THR A 239 -4.41 -13.24 -14.18
CA THR A 239 -3.97 -12.13 -15.03
C THR A 239 -4.06 -12.50 -16.50
N VAL A 240 -4.33 -11.49 -17.33
CA VAL A 240 -4.36 -11.60 -18.79
C VAL A 240 -3.69 -10.38 -19.37
N THR A 241 -2.72 -10.60 -20.25
CA THR A 241 -2.13 -9.52 -21.05
C THR A 241 -2.99 -9.31 -22.30
N LEU A 242 -3.40 -8.06 -22.50
CA LEU A 242 -4.08 -7.59 -23.69
C LEU A 242 -3.10 -6.82 -24.56
N SER A 243 -3.21 -6.99 -25.88
CA SER A 243 -2.33 -6.33 -26.84
C SER A 243 -3.14 -5.82 -28.01
N ALA A 244 -3.07 -4.51 -28.22
CA ALA A 244 -3.79 -3.78 -29.26
C ALA A 244 -2.79 -2.85 -29.95
N GLY A 245 -2.29 -3.27 -31.12
CA GLY A 245 -1.16 -2.61 -31.77
C GLY A 245 0.06 -2.61 -30.85
N ASP A 246 0.64 -1.42 -30.62
CA ASP A 246 1.79 -1.23 -29.74
C ASP A 246 1.40 -1.06 -28.26
N ARG A 247 0.09 -0.96 -27.96
CA ARG A 247 -0.41 -0.83 -26.59
C ARG A 247 -0.55 -2.19 -25.93
N LYS A 248 -0.18 -2.24 -24.65
CA LYS A 248 -0.34 -3.41 -23.80
C LYS A 248 -0.94 -3.00 -22.47
N ALA A 249 -1.84 -3.85 -22.00
CA ALA A 249 -2.38 -3.72 -20.67
C ALA A 249 -2.51 -5.09 -20.01
N THR A 250 -2.58 -5.10 -18.70
CA THR A 250 -2.81 -6.31 -17.92
C THR A 250 -4.14 -6.18 -17.20
N TYR A 251 -5.10 -7.01 -17.61
CA TYR A 251 -6.27 -7.29 -16.80
C TYR A 251 -5.88 -8.23 -15.65
N TRP A 252 -6.45 -7.99 -14.48
CA TRP A 252 -6.30 -8.87 -13.34
C TRP A 252 -7.57 -8.99 -12.51
N GLU A 253 -7.74 -10.12 -11.82
CA GLU A 253 -8.84 -10.31 -10.88
C GLU A 253 -8.50 -11.20 -9.68
N PHE A 254 -9.06 -10.83 -8.55
CA PHE A 254 -9.18 -11.61 -7.33
C PHE A 254 -10.63 -12.12 -7.25
N THR A 255 -10.90 -13.30 -7.81
CA THR A 255 -12.25 -13.86 -7.89
C THR A 255 -12.89 -14.03 -6.50
N LYS A 256 -12.12 -14.44 -5.48
CA LYS A 256 -12.64 -14.67 -4.13
C LYS A 256 -12.83 -13.37 -3.37
N ASN A 257 -11.91 -12.42 -3.50
CA ASN A 257 -12.07 -11.10 -2.90
C ASN A 257 -13.14 -10.27 -3.62
N GLY A 258 -13.51 -10.64 -4.87
CA GLY A 258 -14.52 -9.94 -5.65
C GLY A 258 -14.03 -8.60 -6.20
N TYR A 259 -12.74 -8.51 -6.56
CA TYR A 259 -12.16 -7.31 -7.17
C TYR A 259 -11.43 -7.66 -8.45
N CYS A 260 -11.43 -6.70 -9.35
CA CYS A 260 -10.72 -6.78 -10.61
C CYS A 260 -10.10 -5.44 -10.93
N GLY A 261 -9.20 -5.42 -11.89
CA GLY A 261 -8.52 -4.20 -12.24
C GLY A 261 -7.79 -4.27 -13.56
N PHE A 262 -7.27 -3.12 -13.93
CA PHE A 262 -6.58 -2.91 -15.19
C PHE A 262 -5.33 -2.08 -14.97
N ASP A 263 -4.24 -2.48 -15.61
CA ASP A 263 -2.96 -1.79 -15.50
C ASP A 263 -2.31 -1.60 -16.88
N GLU A 264 -2.13 -0.34 -17.25
CA GLU A 264 -1.47 0.13 -18.47
C GLU A 264 0.00 0.53 -18.23
N GLY A 265 0.58 0.11 -17.10
CA GLY A 265 1.94 0.43 -16.70
C GLY A 265 2.07 1.73 -15.90
N THR A 266 0.98 2.50 -15.74
CA THR A 266 0.94 3.79 -15.02
C THR A 266 0.14 3.76 -13.72
N GLY A 267 -0.31 2.59 -13.27
CA GLY A 267 -1.06 2.42 -12.02
C GLY A 267 -2.25 1.49 -12.24
N GLY A 268 -2.49 0.60 -11.29
CA GLY A 268 -3.63 -0.31 -11.35
C GLY A 268 -4.86 0.35 -10.72
N SER A 269 -5.94 0.50 -11.48
CA SER A 269 -7.27 0.65 -10.86
C SER A 269 -7.72 -0.73 -10.39
N ALA A 270 -8.35 -0.81 -9.21
CA ALA A 270 -9.25 -1.92 -8.93
C ALA A 270 -10.69 -1.43 -8.98
N THR A 271 -11.63 -2.35 -8.91
CA THR A 271 -13.05 -2.07 -8.73
C THR A 271 -13.72 -3.34 -8.21
N GLY A 272 -14.76 -3.16 -7.39
CA GLY A 272 -15.61 -4.26 -6.95
C GLY A 272 -16.30 -4.94 -8.15
N MET A 273 -16.28 -6.26 -8.17
CA MET A 273 -16.97 -7.06 -9.17
C MET A 273 -18.46 -7.13 -8.86
N THR A 274 -19.30 -7.01 -9.88
CA THR A 274 -20.75 -7.22 -9.78
C THR A 274 -21.10 -8.53 -10.48
N ASP A 275 -21.79 -9.44 -9.79
CA ASP A 275 -22.15 -10.77 -10.31
C ASP A 275 -20.96 -11.56 -10.88
N GLY A 276 -19.78 -11.40 -10.27
CA GLY A 276 -18.56 -12.05 -10.73
C GLY A 276 -17.99 -11.44 -12.04
N GLN A 277 -18.46 -10.27 -12.45
CA GLN A 277 -17.93 -9.54 -13.60
C GLN A 277 -17.29 -8.22 -13.15
N CYS A 278 -16.17 -7.88 -13.77
CA CYS A 278 -15.61 -6.55 -13.71
C CYS A 278 -16.56 -5.59 -14.43
N PRO A 279 -17.07 -4.55 -13.74
CA PRO A 279 -17.99 -3.61 -14.35
C PRO A 279 -17.30 -2.85 -15.48
N THR A 280 -18.12 -2.21 -16.31
CA THR A 280 -17.60 -1.36 -17.37
C THR A 280 -16.80 -0.21 -16.76
N ASN A 281 -15.54 -0.10 -17.17
CA ASN A 281 -14.71 1.05 -16.86
C ASN A 281 -14.48 1.87 -18.13
N LEU A 282 -14.69 3.18 -18.03
CA LEU A 282 -14.41 4.17 -19.06
C LEU A 282 -13.37 5.12 -18.49
N SER A 283 -12.28 5.30 -19.23
CA SER A 283 -11.26 6.27 -18.86
C SER A 283 -10.84 7.06 -20.09
N ALA A 284 -10.78 8.37 -19.93
CA ALA A 284 -10.17 9.26 -20.89
C ALA A 284 -9.00 10.02 -20.25
N ALA A 285 -7.90 10.13 -20.97
CA ALA A 285 -6.73 10.90 -20.56
C ALA A 285 -6.19 11.66 -21.77
N ASP A 286 -6.13 12.99 -21.66
CA ASP A 286 -5.64 13.95 -22.67
C ASP A 286 -6.21 13.75 -24.10
N ASP A 287 -5.71 12.74 -24.81
CA ASP A 287 -6.04 12.38 -26.18
C ASP A 287 -6.45 10.90 -26.35
N GLN A 288 -6.70 10.17 -25.26
CA GLN A 288 -7.02 8.74 -25.28
C GLN A 288 -8.38 8.46 -24.63
N ALA A 289 -9.08 7.48 -25.19
CA ALA A 289 -10.31 6.92 -24.62
C ALA A 289 -10.18 5.39 -24.53
N GLU A 290 -10.61 4.84 -23.41
CA GLU A 290 -10.46 3.43 -23.08
C GLU A 290 -11.77 2.89 -22.51
N TRP A 291 -12.07 1.65 -22.86
CA TRP A 291 -13.22 0.91 -22.37
C TRP A 291 -12.79 -0.49 -22.00
N THR A 292 -13.19 -0.97 -20.83
CA THR A 292 -12.99 -2.36 -20.43
C THR A 292 -14.26 -2.94 -19.83
N GLN A 293 -14.50 -4.22 -20.07
CA GLN A 293 -15.58 -4.99 -19.44
C GLN A 293 -15.24 -6.48 -19.45
N THR A 294 -15.69 -7.24 -18.46
CA THR A 294 -15.72 -8.70 -18.58
C THR A 294 -17.11 -9.21 -18.91
N VAL A 295 -17.17 -10.24 -19.74
CA VAL A 295 -18.41 -10.89 -20.19
C VAL A 295 -18.28 -12.40 -20.10
N ASP A 296 -19.40 -13.11 -20.14
CA ASP A 296 -19.38 -14.57 -20.23
C ASP A 296 -18.90 -15.03 -21.61
N GLY A 297 -18.05 -16.04 -21.62
CA GLY A 297 -17.44 -16.63 -22.81
C GLY A 297 -17.75 -18.12 -22.97
N PRO A 298 -17.27 -18.72 -24.07
CA PRO A 298 -16.55 -18.09 -25.17
C PRO A 298 -17.42 -17.09 -25.95
N ILE A 299 -16.78 -16.12 -26.61
CA ILE A 299 -17.47 -15.15 -27.47
C ILE A 299 -17.06 -15.30 -28.93
N SER A 300 -17.92 -14.86 -29.85
CA SER A 300 -17.61 -14.75 -31.27
C SER A 300 -18.22 -13.48 -31.87
N LYS A 301 -17.90 -13.17 -33.14
CA LYS A 301 -18.43 -12.01 -33.88
C LYS A 301 -18.30 -10.68 -33.12
N LEU A 302 -17.16 -10.48 -32.45
CA LEU A 302 -16.85 -9.23 -31.76
C LEU A 302 -16.70 -8.10 -32.78
N HIS A 303 -17.46 -7.03 -32.61
CA HIS A 303 -17.47 -5.88 -33.50
C HIS A 303 -17.72 -4.59 -32.72
N GLY A 304 -16.98 -3.53 -33.05
CA GLY A 304 -17.15 -2.20 -32.46
C GLY A 304 -17.52 -1.17 -33.52
N VAL A 305 -18.46 -0.29 -33.20
CA VAL A 305 -18.74 0.94 -33.94
C VAL A 305 -18.00 2.06 -33.22
N PRO A 306 -16.96 2.66 -33.81
CA PRO A 306 -16.20 3.74 -33.18
C PRO A 306 -17.11 4.90 -32.76
N ALA A 307 -16.76 5.59 -31.68
CA ALA A 307 -17.44 6.84 -31.34
C ALA A 307 -17.06 7.94 -32.36
N PRO A 308 -17.90 8.99 -32.53
CA PRO A 308 -17.50 10.17 -33.27
C PRO A 308 -16.17 10.72 -32.76
N ASP A 309 -15.35 11.28 -33.64
CA ASP A 309 -14.08 11.91 -33.28
C ASP A 309 -13.02 10.97 -32.65
N VAL A 310 -13.25 9.65 -32.66
CA VAL A 310 -12.24 8.64 -32.29
C VAL A 310 -11.49 8.17 -33.53
N THR A 311 -10.17 8.29 -33.48
CA THR A 311 -9.23 7.78 -34.48
C THR A 311 -8.53 6.52 -33.96
N ASN A 312 -8.07 5.67 -34.88
CA ASN A 312 -7.37 4.41 -34.58
C ASN A 312 -8.07 3.50 -33.55
N PRO A 313 -9.37 3.21 -33.71
CA PRO A 313 -10.09 2.36 -32.77
C PRO A 313 -9.51 0.94 -32.79
N MET A 314 -9.21 0.41 -31.61
CA MET A 314 -8.77 -0.97 -31.44
C MET A 314 -9.69 -1.67 -30.45
N LEU A 315 -10.13 -2.88 -30.81
CA LEU A 315 -11.00 -3.69 -29.97
C LEU A 315 -10.41 -5.10 -29.90
N VAL A 316 -10.12 -5.55 -28.69
CA VAL A 316 -9.53 -6.86 -28.45
C VAL A 316 -10.28 -7.59 -27.34
N SER A 317 -10.10 -8.91 -27.32
CA SER A 317 -10.65 -9.75 -26.27
C SER A 317 -9.66 -10.84 -25.90
N ALA A 318 -9.76 -11.33 -24.66
CA ALA A 318 -8.97 -12.47 -24.20
C ALA A 318 -9.69 -13.24 -23.11
N THR A 319 -9.51 -14.57 -23.11
CA THR A 319 -10.09 -15.46 -22.11
C THR A 319 -9.34 -15.36 -20.79
N ILE A 320 -10.07 -15.24 -19.68
CA ILE A 320 -9.48 -15.18 -18.33
C ILE A 320 -9.18 -16.61 -17.85
N PRO A 321 -7.90 -16.95 -17.53
CA PRO A 321 -7.49 -18.31 -17.18
C PRO A 321 -8.31 -18.91 -16.03
N GLY A 322 -8.75 -20.16 -16.22
CA GLY A 322 -9.52 -20.88 -15.20
C GLY A 322 -10.89 -20.27 -14.91
N THR A 323 -11.49 -19.58 -15.88
CA THR A 323 -12.85 -19.05 -15.81
C THR A 323 -13.58 -19.28 -17.13
N SER A 324 -14.91 -19.12 -17.11
CA SER A 324 -15.75 -19.02 -18.31
C SER A 324 -15.93 -17.58 -18.78
N ARG A 325 -15.03 -16.66 -18.42
CA ARG A 325 -15.18 -15.22 -18.71
C ARG A 325 -14.11 -14.73 -19.69
N VAL A 326 -14.46 -13.69 -20.42
CA VAL A 326 -13.63 -13.01 -21.40
C VAL A 326 -13.55 -11.54 -21.00
N VAL A 327 -12.35 -10.97 -21.02
CA VAL A 327 -12.17 -9.52 -20.92
C VAL A 327 -12.23 -8.92 -22.33
N LEU A 328 -12.98 -7.84 -22.48
CA LEU A 328 -13.05 -6.98 -23.65
C LEU A 328 -12.32 -5.69 -23.32
N TRP A 329 -11.49 -5.22 -24.26
CA TRP A 329 -10.77 -3.97 -24.12
C TRP A 329 -10.82 -3.21 -25.44
N GLY A 330 -11.32 -1.99 -25.35
CA GLY A 330 -11.45 -1.04 -26.42
C GLY A 330 -10.57 0.18 -26.15
N LEU A 331 -9.93 0.67 -27.20
CA LEU A 331 -9.04 1.82 -27.17
C LEU A 331 -9.32 2.71 -28.37
N GLY A 332 -9.05 4.00 -28.22
CA GLY A 332 -9.07 4.95 -29.31
C GLY A 332 -8.33 6.24 -28.96
N THR A 333 -8.00 7.02 -29.98
CA THR A 333 -7.38 8.34 -29.84
C THR A 333 -8.43 9.41 -30.14
N LEU A 334 -8.69 10.30 -29.19
CA LEU A 334 -9.60 11.43 -29.33
C LEU A 334 -9.02 12.46 -30.31
N ALA A 335 -9.86 12.97 -31.22
CA ALA A 335 -9.44 14.01 -32.15
C ALA A 335 -9.10 15.32 -31.39
N PRO A 336 -8.13 16.11 -31.89
CA PRO A 336 -7.79 17.38 -31.26
C PRO A 336 -9.01 18.29 -31.12
N GLY A 337 -9.29 18.74 -29.89
CA GLY A 337 -10.41 19.65 -29.61
C GLY A 337 -11.78 19.00 -29.43
N SER A 338 -11.89 17.67 -29.44
CA SER A 338 -13.15 16.95 -29.16
C SER A 338 -13.63 17.14 -27.71
N GLY A 339 -12.76 17.63 -26.82
CA GLY A 339 -13.00 17.63 -25.38
C GLY A 339 -13.13 16.20 -24.83
N ALA A 340 -13.09 16.04 -23.52
CA ALA A 340 -13.33 14.75 -22.85
C ALA A 340 -14.82 14.32 -22.91
N GLY A 341 -15.60 14.80 -23.89
CA GLY A 341 -17.06 14.68 -23.92
C GLY A 341 -17.59 13.30 -24.34
N SER A 342 -16.74 12.41 -24.86
CA SER A 342 -17.09 10.99 -24.95
C SER A 342 -15.94 10.13 -24.42
N ASP A 343 -16.04 9.72 -23.16
CA ASP A 343 -15.04 8.85 -22.49
C ASP A 343 -14.94 7.45 -23.13
N ALA A 344 -15.81 7.15 -24.10
CA ALA A 344 -15.93 5.87 -24.76
C ALA A 344 -15.25 5.85 -26.14
N PRO A 345 -14.31 4.91 -26.40
CA PRO A 345 -13.71 4.74 -27.74
C PRO A 345 -14.69 4.17 -28.78
N PHE A 346 -15.83 3.62 -28.36
CA PHE A 346 -16.85 3.03 -29.21
C PHE A 346 -18.23 3.55 -28.81
N SER A 347 -19.07 3.89 -29.79
CA SER A 347 -20.49 4.19 -29.55
C SER A 347 -21.28 2.91 -29.26
N LYS A 348 -20.86 1.78 -29.82
CA LYS A 348 -21.46 0.46 -29.60
C LYS A 348 -20.45 -0.66 -29.77
N VAL A 349 -20.49 -1.64 -28.91
CA VAL A 349 -19.74 -2.90 -29.05
C VAL A 349 -20.73 -4.06 -29.02
N THR A 350 -20.60 -5.01 -29.94
CA THR A 350 -21.45 -6.20 -30.02
C THR A 350 -20.62 -7.47 -30.07
N TRP A 351 -21.11 -8.53 -29.44
CA TRP A 351 -20.52 -9.86 -29.49
C TRP A 351 -21.62 -10.92 -29.44
N THR A 352 -21.30 -12.14 -29.85
CA THR A 352 -22.17 -13.32 -29.66
C THR A 352 -21.66 -14.11 -28.46
N GLY A 353 -22.52 -14.31 -27.46
CA GLY A 353 -22.20 -15.04 -26.25
C GLY A 353 -22.24 -16.57 -26.41
N PRO A 354 -21.96 -17.31 -25.33
CA PRO A 354 -22.02 -18.78 -25.34
C PRO A 354 -23.43 -19.33 -25.56
N ASP A 355 -24.48 -18.53 -25.31
CA ASP A 355 -25.88 -18.86 -25.57
C ASP A 355 -26.32 -18.53 -27.02
N GLU A 356 -25.36 -18.25 -27.91
CA GLU A 356 -25.54 -17.83 -29.30
C GLU A 356 -26.34 -16.53 -29.49
N LYS A 357 -26.66 -15.81 -28.40
CA LYS A 357 -27.34 -14.53 -28.48
C LYS A 357 -26.35 -13.40 -28.71
N VAL A 358 -26.80 -12.44 -29.50
CA VAL A 358 -26.08 -11.17 -29.69
C VAL A 358 -26.28 -10.31 -28.46
N GLN A 359 -25.16 -9.98 -27.82
CA GLN A 359 -25.05 -9.05 -26.72
C GLN A 359 -24.51 -7.71 -27.24
N ALA A 360 -24.79 -6.64 -26.52
CA ALA A 360 -24.31 -5.32 -26.88
C ALA A 360 -24.03 -4.47 -25.64
N TRP A 361 -22.95 -3.71 -25.72
CA TRP A 361 -22.70 -2.55 -24.88
C TRP A 361 -22.90 -1.29 -25.73
N ASN A 362 -23.59 -0.29 -25.18
CA ASN A 362 -23.74 1.03 -25.81
C ASN A 362 -23.08 2.06 -24.89
N ALA A 363 -22.38 3.02 -25.47
CA ALA A 363 -21.83 4.13 -24.71
C ALA A 363 -22.96 4.89 -23.99
N PRO A 364 -22.72 5.40 -22.78
CA PRO A 364 -23.61 6.38 -22.16
C PRO A 364 -23.83 7.57 -23.10
N PRO A 365 -25.00 8.22 -23.05
CA PRO A 365 -25.18 9.49 -23.75
C PRO A 365 -24.16 10.50 -23.24
N ALA A 366 -23.55 11.25 -24.18
CA ALA A 366 -22.63 12.35 -23.91
C ALA A 366 -23.31 13.53 -23.22
#